data_AF-A0A2D7N9G3-F1
#
_entry.id   AF-A0A2D7N9G3-F1
#
_cell.length_a   1.000
_cell.length_b   1.000
_cell.length_c   1.000
_cell.angle_alpha   90.00
_cell.angle_beta   90.00
_cell.angle_gamma   90.00
#
_symmetry.space_group_name_H-M   'P 1'
#
loop_
_entity.id
_entity.type
_entity.pdbx_description
1 polymer ?
#
loop_
_entity_poly.entity_id
_entity_poly.type
_entity_poly.pdbx_seq_one_letter_code
_entity_poly.pdbx_strand_id
1 'polypeptide(L)'
;MKKILILFTLNYLFADCSDLDFDTCLQYTDYCEWNNDSNECQDITENNQNNFIEPSCIPYGQIDPIPLNTTEYANMCMEYLGVPPTIDCGEGVHIPIYVNGNEVYSDQPDGYCDDPDFKGTCKVGSRIGRVEGIDINGNPIPEVVWVYFCRSAGQEIFEDFGVVSVQMIGYNINNGATCFFESPDAVNDNIQSNYLWFNEDGLLDGTLPSFGTTEFDQVFHSPTVSGANCMSCHNSDPFIHDPWIDNAKLPNNLNETVVPKYEYDGIDLPYFAVGGYGSQFSNASIHIEENNCLNCHRSSMELAVNIFDGNGNVLVNEFMPPYDHGSLSEDYNELIECFLDSPENTQNCNWLIPPGGNCNSEIIGLNQDTNNGDVNSDGFINVLDIIQIINSILNDHYFLNADINLDELVNILDIIELVNIILNDEETQIIDNMINKVHKINKIY
;
A
#
# COMPACT_ATOMS: atom_id res chain seq x y z
N MET A 1 -0.88 56.75 -33.75
CA MET A 1 -0.83 55.41 -34.38
C MET A 1 -0.62 54.38 -33.28
N LYS A 2 -1.68 53.69 -32.86
CA LYS A 2 -1.61 52.64 -31.84
C LYS A 2 -1.10 51.36 -32.51
N LYS A 3 0.01 50.80 -32.00
CA LYS A 3 0.49 49.47 -32.38
C LYS A 3 -0.44 48.43 -31.77
N ILE A 4 -1.05 47.60 -32.60
CA ILE A 4 -1.74 46.38 -32.15
C ILE A 4 -0.64 45.30 -32.11
N LEU A 5 -0.39 44.78 -30.91
CA LEU A 5 0.46 43.63 -30.68
C LEU A 5 -0.44 42.39 -30.80
N ILE A 6 -0.30 41.63 -31.88
CA ILE A 6 -0.97 40.33 -32.03
C ILE A 6 -0.10 39.30 -31.32
N LEU A 7 -0.55 38.86 -30.15
CA LEU A 7 0.05 37.76 -29.40
C LEU A 7 -0.39 36.46 -30.08
N PHE A 8 0.51 35.78 -30.78
CA PHE A 8 0.30 34.42 -31.23
C PHE A 8 0.56 33.49 -30.04
N THR A 9 -0.49 32.90 -29.49
CA THR A 9 -0.37 31.75 -28.59
C THR A 9 -0.12 30.51 -29.45
N LEU A 10 1.10 29.97 -29.39
CA LEU A 10 1.41 28.63 -29.86
C LEU A 10 0.73 27.65 -28.89
N ASN A 11 -0.46 27.16 -29.24
CA ASN A 11 -0.98 25.94 -28.66
C ASN A 11 -0.20 24.80 -29.32
N TYR A 12 0.74 24.21 -28.58
CA TYR A 12 1.21 22.88 -28.92
C TYR A 12 0.06 21.92 -28.62
N LEU A 13 -0.60 21.44 -29.67
CA LEU A 13 -1.44 20.26 -29.56
C LEU A 13 -0.46 19.09 -29.45
N PHE A 14 -0.43 18.43 -28.29
CA PHE A 14 0.15 17.09 -28.20
C PHE A 14 -0.81 16.14 -28.91
N ALA A 15 -0.29 15.25 -29.75
CA ALA A 15 -1.09 14.19 -30.35
C ALA A 15 -1.29 13.11 -29.29
N ASP A 16 -2.52 12.64 -29.09
CA ASP A 16 -2.78 11.49 -28.22
C ASP A 16 -2.29 10.23 -28.93
N CYS A 17 -1.95 9.15 -28.21
CA CYS A 17 -1.51 7.91 -28.85
C CYS A 17 -2.55 7.37 -29.84
N SER A 18 -3.85 7.59 -29.58
CA SER A 18 -4.95 7.27 -30.49
C SER A 18 -4.88 7.94 -31.87
N ASP A 19 -4.12 9.04 -32.00
CA ASP A 19 -3.90 9.74 -33.27
C ASP A 19 -2.76 9.14 -34.11
N LEU A 20 -1.99 8.19 -33.56
CA LEU A 20 -0.80 7.61 -34.21
C LEU A 20 -1.13 6.38 -35.06
N ASP A 21 -0.49 6.29 -36.24
CA ASP A 21 -0.49 5.07 -37.05
C ASP A 21 0.52 4.03 -36.54
N PHE A 22 0.45 2.80 -37.04
CA PHE A 22 1.29 1.68 -36.57
C PHE A 22 2.80 2.00 -36.58
N ASP A 23 3.31 2.54 -37.69
CA ASP A 23 4.74 2.82 -37.85
C ASP A 23 5.22 3.97 -36.96
N THR A 24 4.33 4.92 -36.65
CA THR A 24 4.61 6.05 -35.77
C THR A 24 4.45 5.65 -34.30
N CYS A 25 3.46 4.82 -33.96
CA CYS A 25 3.25 4.26 -32.62
C CYS A 25 4.51 3.54 -32.13
N LEU A 26 5.15 2.75 -33.00
CA LEU A 26 6.40 2.04 -32.71
C LEU A 26 7.64 2.95 -32.54
N GLN A 27 7.52 4.26 -32.78
CA GLN A 27 8.59 5.24 -32.52
C GLN A 27 8.43 5.92 -31.16
N TYR A 28 7.26 5.81 -30.52
CA TYR A 28 6.93 6.38 -29.22
C TYR A 28 6.58 5.28 -28.22
N THR A 29 7.36 4.19 -28.22
CA THR A 29 7.18 3.03 -27.34
C THR A 29 7.32 3.32 -25.85
N ASP A 30 7.80 4.52 -25.50
CA ASP A 30 7.91 4.97 -24.11
C ASP A 30 6.56 5.49 -23.57
N TYR A 31 5.60 5.80 -24.45
CA TYR A 31 4.30 6.40 -24.09
C TYR A 31 3.09 5.71 -24.73
N CYS A 32 3.28 4.99 -25.84
CA CYS A 32 2.21 4.38 -26.62
C CYS A 32 2.47 2.91 -26.93
N GLU A 33 1.43 2.09 -26.94
CA GLU A 33 1.49 0.69 -27.39
C GLU A 33 0.44 0.41 -28.49
N TRP A 34 0.76 -0.57 -29.36
CA TRP A 34 -0.15 -0.97 -30.42
C TRP A 34 -1.07 -2.11 -29.97
N ASN A 35 -2.37 -1.87 -29.95
CA ASN A 35 -3.37 -2.88 -29.64
C ASN A 35 -3.79 -3.64 -30.91
N ASN A 36 -3.43 -4.93 -30.98
CA ASN A 36 -3.75 -5.79 -32.12
C ASN A 36 -5.24 -6.18 -32.20
N ASP A 37 -5.98 -6.08 -31.10
CA ASP A 37 -7.41 -6.41 -31.05
C ASP A 37 -8.28 -5.25 -31.55
N SER A 38 -7.90 -4.00 -31.24
CA SER A 38 -8.59 -2.80 -31.73
C SER A 38 -7.98 -2.22 -33.02
N ASN A 39 -6.76 -2.61 -33.40
CA ASN A 39 -5.99 -2.00 -34.50
C ASN A 39 -5.77 -0.49 -34.33
N GLU A 40 -5.58 -0.06 -33.09
CA GLU A 40 -5.34 1.34 -32.73
C GLU A 40 -4.12 1.43 -31.81
N CYS A 41 -3.40 2.54 -31.93
CA CYS A 41 -2.35 2.88 -30.97
C CYS A 41 -3.05 3.44 -29.73
N GLN A 42 -2.74 2.92 -28.56
CA GLN A 42 -3.30 3.38 -27.30
C GLN A 42 -2.17 3.92 -26.45
N ASP A 43 -2.51 4.82 -25.52
CA ASP A 43 -1.55 5.18 -24.49
C ASP A 43 -1.11 3.88 -23.83
N ILE A 44 0.18 3.74 -23.57
CA ILE A 44 0.60 2.86 -22.50
C ILE A 44 -0.16 3.42 -21.33
N THR A 45 -1.21 2.72 -20.91
CA THR A 45 -1.71 2.95 -19.57
C THR A 45 -0.44 2.88 -18.76
N GLU A 46 -0.07 3.97 -18.11
CA GLU A 46 0.67 3.85 -16.88
C GLU A 46 -0.23 2.93 -16.02
N ASN A 47 -0.08 1.62 -16.22
CA ASN A 47 0.57 0.82 -15.23
C ASN A 47 1.68 1.75 -14.70
N ASN A 48 1.32 2.60 -13.71
CA ASN A 48 1.95 2.47 -12.42
C ASN A 48 2.37 1.01 -12.40
N GLN A 49 3.66 0.76 -12.42
CA GLN A 49 4.09 -0.54 -12.00
C GLN A 49 3.39 -0.70 -10.64
N ASN A 50 2.24 -1.36 -10.64
CA ASN A 50 1.77 -2.11 -9.52
C ASN A 50 2.90 -3.11 -9.47
N ASN A 51 3.95 -2.74 -8.74
CA ASN A 51 5.02 -3.59 -8.29
C ASN A 51 4.31 -4.57 -7.37
N PHE A 52 3.47 -5.41 -7.98
CA PHE A 52 2.82 -6.49 -7.31
C PHE A 52 3.97 -7.41 -6.95
N ILE A 53 4.38 -7.28 -5.71
CA ILE A 53 5.45 -8.07 -5.15
C ILE A 53 4.86 -9.45 -4.96
N GLU A 54 5.19 -10.33 -5.90
CA GLU A 54 4.76 -11.72 -5.94
C GLU A 54 5.32 -12.48 -4.72
N PRO A 55 4.48 -13.01 -3.83
CA PRO A 55 4.95 -13.78 -2.68
C PRO A 55 5.40 -15.18 -3.10
N SER A 56 6.35 -15.76 -2.37
CA SER A 56 6.66 -17.20 -2.48
C SER A 56 5.54 -18.10 -1.94
N CYS A 57 4.69 -17.56 -1.07
CA CYS A 57 3.58 -18.26 -0.42
C CYS A 57 2.30 -17.42 -0.44
N ILE A 58 1.24 -17.98 -1.03
CA ILE A 58 -0.10 -17.37 -1.00
C ILE A 58 -0.91 -18.04 0.13
N PRO A 59 -1.43 -17.28 1.12
CA PRO A 59 -2.22 -17.80 2.23
C PRO A 59 -3.37 -18.68 1.74
N TYR A 60 -3.39 -19.92 2.24
CA TYR A 60 -4.35 -20.98 1.89
C TYR A 60 -4.45 -21.31 0.39
N GLY A 61 -3.50 -20.84 -0.43
CA GLY A 61 -3.56 -20.95 -1.89
C GLY A 61 -4.68 -20.11 -2.52
N GLN A 62 -5.12 -19.04 -1.85
CA GLN A 62 -6.21 -18.19 -2.32
C GLN A 62 -5.80 -17.32 -3.52
N ILE A 63 -6.02 -17.86 -4.72
CA ILE A 63 -5.71 -17.17 -5.99
C ILE A 63 -6.94 -16.54 -6.66
N ASP A 64 -8.14 -16.79 -6.12
CA ASP A 64 -9.36 -16.20 -6.65
C ASP A 64 -9.39 -14.69 -6.37
N PRO A 65 -9.69 -13.84 -7.37
CA PRO A 65 -9.76 -12.40 -7.18
C PRO A 65 -11.00 -12.00 -6.37
N ILE A 66 -10.96 -10.79 -5.81
CA ILE A 66 -12.11 -10.12 -5.18
C ILE A 66 -13.28 -10.06 -6.20
N PRO A 67 -14.43 -10.71 -5.92
CA PRO A 67 -15.58 -10.67 -6.81
C PRO A 67 -16.15 -9.25 -6.97
N LEU A 68 -16.71 -8.96 -8.15
CA LEU A 68 -17.45 -7.72 -8.39
C LEU A 68 -18.76 -7.67 -7.58
N ASN A 69 -19.40 -8.81 -7.32
CA ASN A 69 -20.61 -8.83 -6.51
C ASN A 69 -20.27 -8.80 -5.01
N THR A 70 -20.78 -7.82 -4.26
CA THR A 70 -20.49 -7.66 -2.82
C THR A 70 -20.94 -8.86 -2.00
N THR A 71 -22.11 -9.45 -2.29
CA THR A 71 -22.56 -10.67 -1.61
C THR A 71 -21.63 -11.85 -1.87
N GLU A 72 -21.12 -12.03 -3.09
CA GLU A 72 -20.10 -13.05 -3.39
C GLU A 72 -18.81 -12.79 -2.61
N TYR A 73 -18.35 -11.54 -2.55
CA TYR A 73 -17.18 -11.16 -1.75
C TYR A 73 -17.39 -11.44 -0.25
N ALA A 74 -18.56 -11.10 0.30
CA ALA A 74 -18.92 -11.42 1.68
C ALA A 74 -18.89 -12.93 1.95
N ASN A 75 -19.42 -13.75 1.03
CA ASN A 75 -19.36 -15.20 1.17
C ASN A 75 -17.91 -15.73 1.18
N MET A 76 -17.01 -15.13 0.38
CA MET A 76 -15.59 -15.46 0.38
C MET A 76 -14.92 -15.08 1.72
N CYS A 77 -15.26 -13.92 2.27
CA CYS A 77 -14.79 -13.46 3.58
C CYS A 77 -15.26 -14.33 4.75
N MET A 78 -16.49 -14.86 4.67
CA MET A 78 -17.11 -15.64 5.74
C MET A 78 -16.36 -16.91 6.11
N GLU A 79 -15.52 -17.45 5.21
CA GLU A 79 -14.64 -18.59 5.51
C GLU A 79 -13.66 -18.27 6.65
N TYR A 80 -13.23 -17.01 6.76
CA TYR A 80 -12.21 -16.57 7.72
C TYR A 80 -12.76 -15.68 8.84
N LEU A 81 -13.82 -14.93 8.55
CA LEU A 81 -14.32 -13.84 9.40
C LEU A 81 -15.72 -14.08 9.98
N GLY A 82 -16.39 -15.16 9.56
CA GLY A 82 -17.81 -15.31 9.86
C GLY A 82 -18.67 -14.23 9.20
N VAL A 83 -19.90 -14.06 9.69
CA VAL A 83 -20.90 -13.21 9.05
C VAL A 83 -20.54 -11.72 9.23
N PRO A 84 -20.51 -10.91 8.15
CA PRO A 84 -20.39 -9.45 8.28
C PRO A 84 -21.49 -8.89 9.19
N PRO A 85 -21.16 -8.01 10.16
CA PRO A 85 -22.15 -7.50 11.09
C PRO A 85 -23.17 -6.61 10.39
N THR A 86 -24.35 -6.49 10.99
CA THR A 86 -25.28 -5.40 10.64
C THR A 86 -24.72 -4.11 11.21
N ILE A 87 -24.56 -3.09 10.38
CA ILE A 87 -24.02 -1.81 10.82
C ILE A 87 -25.15 -0.91 11.30
N ASP A 88 -25.07 -0.54 12.57
CA ASP A 88 -25.92 0.47 13.20
C ASP A 88 -25.03 1.62 13.68
N CYS A 89 -25.13 2.76 13.01
CA CYS A 89 -24.34 3.93 13.38
C CYS A 89 -24.71 4.43 14.78
N GLY A 90 -25.96 4.31 15.22
CA GLY A 90 -26.41 4.78 16.53
C GLY A 90 -25.74 4.05 17.70
N GLU A 91 -25.39 2.78 17.51
CA GLU A 91 -24.65 1.95 18.46
C GLU A 91 -23.12 2.21 18.43
N GLY A 92 -22.65 2.96 17.44
CA GLY A 92 -21.24 3.35 17.32
C GLY A 92 -20.84 4.37 18.38
N VAL A 93 -19.56 4.34 18.75
CA VAL A 93 -18.95 5.32 19.66
C VAL A 93 -18.72 6.63 18.90
N HIS A 94 -19.09 7.74 19.53
CA HIS A 94 -18.81 9.08 19.02
C HIS A 94 -17.31 9.33 18.89
N ILE A 95 -16.87 9.90 17.76
CA ILE A 95 -15.52 10.45 17.61
C ILE A 95 -15.56 11.93 18.03
N PRO A 96 -15.05 12.29 19.22
CA PRO A 96 -15.12 13.66 19.71
C PRO A 96 -14.15 14.57 18.96
N ILE A 97 -14.55 15.84 18.80
CA ILE A 97 -13.71 16.89 18.24
C ILE A 97 -13.43 17.92 19.33
N TYR A 98 -12.17 18.29 19.49
CA TYR A 98 -11.73 19.26 20.48
C TYR A 98 -11.22 20.55 19.84
N VAL A 99 -11.43 21.68 20.52
CA VAL A 99 -10.82 22.97 20.21
C VAL A 99 -10.27 23.56 21.51
N ASN A 100 -8.95 23.74 21.58
CA ASN A 100 -8.25 24.16 22.79
C ASN A 100 -8.57 23.27 24.01
N GLY A 101 -8.64 21.96 23.79
CA GLY A 101 -8.91 20.94 24.81
C GLY A 101 -10.37 20.85 25.28
N ASN A 102 -11.30 21.55 24.62
CA ASN A 102 -12.73 21.47 24.94
C ASN A 102 -13.49 20.86 23.77
N GLU A 103 -14.35 19.88 24.06
CA GLU A 103 -15.16 19.22 23.05
C GLU A 103 -16.16 20.20 22.43
N VAL A 104 -16.34 20.10 21.11
CA VAL A 104 -17.27 20.91 20.34
C VAL A 104 -18.32 20.04 19.65
N TYR A 105 -19.54 20.55 19.55
CA TYR A 105 -20.71 19.85 18.99
C TYR A 105 -21.25 20.53 17.72
N SER A 106 -20.39 21.30 17.05
CA SER A 106 -20.69 21.92 15.77
C SER A 106 -19.45 21.87 14.90
N ASP A 107 -19.64 21.80 13.59
CA ASP A 107 -18.55 21.85 12.62
C ASP A 107 -17.66 23.07 12.87
N GLN A 108 -16.35 22.84 12.76
CA GLN A 108 -15.35 23.90 12.82
C GLN A 108 -14.77 24.12 11.42
N PRO A 109 -14.15 25.29 11.17
CA PRO A 109 -13.33 25.47 9.98
C PRO A 109 -12.22 24.42 9.93
N ASP A 110 -11.83 24.02 8.72
CA ASP A 110 -10.79 23.02 8.53
C ASP A 110 -9.46 23.51 9.14
N GLY A 111 -8.75 22.60 9.83
CA GLY A 111 -7.50 22.85 10.54
C GLY A 111 -7.62 23.61 11.88
N TYR A 112 -8.82 23.86 12.39
CA TYR A 112 -9.00 24.59 13.66
C TYR A 112 -9.16 23.69 14.90
N CYS A 113 -9.49 22.42 14.71
CA CYS A 113 -9.59 21.46 15.81
C CYS A 113 -8.21 20.94 16.22
N ASP A 114 -8.11 20.45 17.46
CA ASP A 114 -6.85 20.01 18.06
C ASP A 114 -6.27 18.80 17.30
N ASP A 115 -7.15 17.87 16.91
CA ASP A 115 -6.83 16.68 16.10
C ASP A 115 -7.75 16.65 14.87
N PRO A 116 -7.38 17.25 13.74
CA PRO A 116 -8.15 17.15 12.50
C PRO A 116 -8.03 15.75 11.89
N ASP A 117 -9.00 15.35 11.07
CA ASP A 117 -8.82 14.16 10.24
C ASP A 117 -7.67 14.36 9.24
N PHE A 118 -7.20 13.30 8.58
CA PHE A 118 -6.09 13.42 7.62
C PHE A 118 -6.35 14.39 6.44
N LYS A 119 -7.62 14.74 6.16
CA LYS A 119 -7.99 15.75 5.15
C LYS A 119 -7.98 17.18 5.72
N GLY A 120 -7.70 17.35 7.01
CA GLY A 120 -7.72 18.61 7.72
C GLY A 120 -9.12 19.02 8.20
N THR A 121 -10.13 18.17 8.03
CA THR A 121 -11.52 18.55 8.30
C THR A 121 -11.85 18.38 9.78
N CYS A 122 -12.72 19.27 10.26
CA CYS A 122 -13.19 19.30 11.64
C CYS A 122 -14.72 19.19 11.67
N LYS A 123 -15.26 18.11 11.09
CA LYS A 123 -16.70 17.86 10.97
C LYS A 123 -17.20 16.95 12.07
N VAL A 124 -18.18 17.41 12.84
CA VAL A 124 -18.76 16.62 13.93
C VAL A 124 -19.70 15.55 13.38
N GLY A 125 -20.07 14.61 14.24
CA GLY A 125 -21.14 13.65 13.97
C GLY A 125 -20.68 12.28 13.50
N SER A 126 -19.38 12.07 13.27
CA SER A 126 -18.83 10.75 12.98
C SER A 126 -18.94 9.78 14.16
N ARG A 127 -19.10 8.50 13.84
CA ARG A 127 -19.10 7.40 14.81
C ARG A 127 -18.29 6.22 14.30
N ILE A 128 -17.75 5.44 15.23
CA ILE A 128 -16.97 4.25 14.94
C ILE A 128 -17.34 3.14 15.92
N GLY A 129 -17.41 1.91 15.43
CA GLY A 129 -17.73 0.77 16.29
C GLY A 129 -16.79 -0.41 16.07
N ARG A 130 -16.65 -1.22 17.11
CA ARG A 130 -15.89 -2.46 17.13
C ARG A 130 -16.80 -3.60 17.59
N VAL A 131 -16.86 -4.66 16.79
CA VAL A 131 -17.79 -5.78 16.97
C VAL A 131 -17.01 -7.09 16.92
N GLU A 132 -17.33 -8.02 17.82
CA GLU A 132 -16.80 -9.39 17.78
C GLU A 132 -17.46 -10.18 16.63
N GLY A 133 -16.66 -10.94 15.89
CA GLY A 133 -17.17 -11.77 14.80
C GLY A 133 -18.09 -12.90 15.30
N ILE A 134 -18.99 -13.35 14.44
CA ILE A 134 -19.90 -14.46 14.73
C ILE A 134 -19.98 -15.44 13.56
N ASP A 135 -20.18 -16.72 13.85
CA ASP A 135 -20.48 -17.72 12.83
C ASP A 135 -21.93 -17.60 12.32
N ILE A 136 -22.28 -18.41 11.31
CA ILE A 136 -23.64 -18.43 10.74
C ILE A 136 -24.73 -18.86 11.73
N ASN A 137 -24.37 -19.48 12.86
CA ASN A 137 -25.29 -19.88 13.92
C ASN A 137 -25.37 -18.84 15.05
N GLY A 138 -24.61 -17.74 14.95
CA GLY A 138 -24.50 -16.70 15.97
C GLY A 138 -23.58 -17.04 17.13
N ASN A 139 -22.71 -18.04 17.00
CA ASN A 139 -21.68 -18.30 18.01
C ASN A 139 -20.53 -17.29 17.82
N PRO A 140 -19.96 -16.76 18.91
CA PRO A 140 -18.85 -15.82 18.83
C PRO A 140 -17.59 -16.47 18.25
N ILE A 141 -16.83 -15.67 17.50
CA ILE A 141 -15.49 -15.96 16.98
C ILE A 141 -14.57 -14.90 17.60
N PRO A 142 -14.05 -15.14 18.82
CA PRO A 142 -13.33 -14.11 19.59
C PRO A 142 -12.08 -13.56 18.90
N GLU A 143 -11.49 -14.33 18.00
CA GLU A 143 -10.35 -13.92 17.18
C GLU A 143 -10.72 -13.02 15.99
N VAL A 144 -12.00 -12.82 15.70
CA VAL A 144 -12.43 -11.93 14.62
C VAL A 144 -12.95 -10.63 15.22
N VAL A 145 -12.44 -9.53 14.68
CA VAL A 145 -12.89 -8.18 14.97
C VAL A 145 -13.38 -7.51 13.70
N TRP A 146 -14.54 -6.87 13.79
CA TRP A 146 -15.06 -5.98 12.77
C TRP A 146 -15.01 -4.56 13.28
N VAL A 147 -14.46 -3.65 12.50
CA VAL A 147 -14.53 -2.21 12.74
C VAL A 147 -15.37 -1.58 11.64
N TYR A 148 -16.37 -0.80 12.01
CA TYR A 148 -17.15 0.00 11.06
C TYR A 148 -17.01 1.48 11.38
N PHE A 149 -16.98 2.29 10.34
CA PHE A 149 -16.78 3.72 10.46
C PHE A 149 -17.90 4.46 9.73
N CYS A 150 -18.78 5.11 10.50
CA CYS A 150 -19.81 6.00 10.00
C CYS A 150 -19.25 7.42 9.94
N ARG A 151 -18.67 7.79 8.79
CA ARG A 151 -18.01 9.07 8.58
C ARG A 151 -19.03 10.15 8.20
N SER A 152 -19.04 11.21 8.97
CA SER A 152 -19.75 12.45 8.67
C SER A 152 -18.93 13.34 7.74
N ALA A 153 -19.59 13.94 6.75
CA ALA A 153 -19.06 15.06 5.96
C ALA A 153 -19.52 16.44 6.50
N GLY A 154 -20.17 16.46 7.67
CA GLY A 154 -20.87 17.62 8.22
C GLY A 154 -22.38 17.55 7.96
N GLN A 155 -23.17 18.08 8.90
CA GLN A 155 -24.63 17.96 8.86
C GLN A 155 -25.26 18.69 7.65
N GLU A 156 -24.76 19.89 7.32
CA GLU A 156 -25.26 20.68 6.18
C GLU A 156 -25.06 19.93 4.85
N ILE A 157 -23.86 19.37 4.65
CA ILE A 157 -23.51 18.63 3.44
C ILE A 157 -24.32 17.34 3.32
N PHE A 158 -24.60 16.68 4.43
CA PHE A 158 -25.51 15.53 4.47
C PHE A 158 -26.95 15.91 4.11
N GLU A 159 -27.50 16.98 4.71
CA GLU A 159 -28.89 17.39 4.48
C GLU A 159 -29.13 17.87 3.03
N ASP A 160 -28.17 18.58 2.45
CA ASP A 160 -28.29 19.14 1.11
C ASP A 160 -27.99 18.12 -0.01
N PHE A 161 -27.04 17.22 0.21
CA PHE A 161 -26.48 16.35 -0.85
C PHE A 161 -26.48 14.86 -0.52
N GLY A 162 -26.84 14.46 0.70
CA GLY A 162 -26.80 13.07 1.16
C GLY A 162 -25.38 12.52 1.31
N VAL A 163 -24.34 13.34 1.33
CA VAL A 163 -22.96 12.84 1.36
C VAL A 163 -22.67 12.25 2.75
N VAL A 164 -22.38 10.96 2.77
CA VAL A 164 -22.03 10.16 3.94
C VAL A 164 -21.20 8.96 3.46
N SER A 165 -20.33 8.44 4.31
CA SER A 165 -19.54 7.26 3.98
C SER A 165 -19.52 6.30 5.17
N VAL A 166 -20.07 5.10 4.98
CA VAL A 166 -20.01 4.00 5.94
C VAL A 166 -19.24 2.85 5.33
N GLN A 167 -18.11 2.53 5.94
CA GLN A 167 -17.22 1.45 5.52
C GLN A 167 -17.03 0.47 6.68
N MET A 168 -16.62 -0.77 6.39
CA MET A 168 -16.24 -1.72 7.44
C MET A 168 -15.07 -2.61 7.02
N ILE A 169 -14.25 -2.96 8.00
CA ILE A 169 -13.09 -3.84 7.86
C ILE A 169 -13.26 -4.98 8.86
N GLY A 170 -13.23 -6.21 8.37
CA GLY A 170 -13.17 -7.41 9.19
C GLY A 170 -11.76 -7.96 9.21
N TYR A 171 -11.28 -8.37 10.39
CA TYR A 171 -9.92 -8.86 10.59
C TYR A 171 -9.91 -10.06 11.54
N ASN A 172 -9.18 -11.12 11.17
CA ASN A 172 -8.93 -12.27 12.03
C ASN A 172 -7.53 -12.16 12.64
N ILE A 173 -7.45 -11.94 13.93
CA ILE A 173 -6.18 -11.67 14.64
C ILE A 173 -5.23 -12.88 14.66
N ASN A 174 -5.75 -14.10 14.46
CA ASN A 174 -4.93 -15.32 14.54
C ASN A 174 -4.25 -15.65 13.20
N ASN A 175 -4.95 -15.42 12.08
CA ASN A 175 -4.46 -15.81 10.76
C ASN A 175 -4.24 -14.64 9.80
N GLY A 176 -4.68 -13.43 10.16
CA GLY A 176 -4.44 -12.23 9.39
C GLY A 176 -5.42 -11.94 8.27
N ALA A 177 -6.40 -12.81 8.04
CA ALA A 177 -7.38 -12.62 6.99
C ALA A 177 -8.12 -11.30 7.20
N THR A 178 -8.18 -10.47 6.16
CA THR A 178 -8.81 -9.14 6.19
C THR A 178 -9.75 -8.95 5.01
N CYS A 179 -10.91 -8.38 5.27
CA CYS A 179 -11.86 -7.98 4.23
C CYS A 179 -12.27 -6.53 4.38
N PHE A 180 -12.40 -5.85 3.24
CA PHE A 180 -12.74 -4.43 3.14
C PHE A 180 -14.10 -4.27 2.45
N PHE A 181 -15.03 -3.56 3.08
CA PHE A 181 -16.31 -3.20 2.47
C PHE A 181 -16.36 -1.69 2.34
N GLU A 182 -16.35 -1.24 1.10
CA GLU A 182 -16.32 0.15 0.71
C GLU A 182 -17.71 0.76 0.73
N SER A 183 -17.78 2.08 0.91
CA SER A 183 -19.02 2.82 0.75
C SER A 183 -19.28 3.12 -0.74
N PRO A 184 -20.55 3.18 -1.17
CA PRO A 184 -20.93 3.58 -2.53
C PRO A 184 -20.52 5.01 -2.91
N ASP A 185 -20.17 5.88 -1.96
CA ASP A 185 -19.72 7.25 -2.25
C ASP A 185 -18.41 7.27 -3.07
N ALA A 186 -17.61 6.21 -2.99
CA ALA A 186 -16.43 5.99 -3.82
C ALA A 186 -16.73 5.99 -5.33
N VAL A 187 -17.98 5.67 -5.73
CA VAL A 187 -18.45 5.75 -7.12
C VAL A 187 -19.51 6.85 -7.31
N ASN A 188 -19.53 7.83 -6.40
CA ASN A 188 -20.49 8.94 -6.35
C ASN A 188 -21.95 8.52 -6.16
N ASP A 189 -22.18 7.41 -5.45
CA ASP A 189 -23.53 6.99 -5.04
C ASP A 189 -23.72 7.23 -3.53
N ASN A 190 -24.69 8.07 -3.17
CA ASN A 190 -24.99 8.43 -1.79
C ASN A 190 -26.15 7.60 -1.19
N ILE A 191 -26.47 6.43 -1.74
CA ILE A 191 -27.61 5.60 -1.31
C ILE A 191 -27.67 5.32 0.20
N GLN A 192 -26.52 5.27 0.89
CA GLN A 192 -26.45 5.11 2.35
C GLN A 192 -27.23 6.21 3.10
N SER A 193 -27.35 7.42 2.54
CA SER A 193 -28.09 8.53 3.16
C SER A 193 -29.58 8.26 3.31
N ASN A 194 -30.14 7.30 2.58
CA ASN A 194 -31.55 6.91 2.72
C ASN A 194 -31.84 6.14 4.01
N TYR A 195 -30.79 5.65 4.67
CA TYR A 195 -30.86 4.82 5.87
C TYR A 195 -30.31 5.53 7.12
N LEU A 196 -29.68 6.68 6.92
CA LEU A 196 -28.97 7.42 7.95
C LEU A 196 -29.60 8.78 8.18
N TRP A 197 -29.38 9.34 9.36
CA TRP A 197 -29.76 10.71 9.69
C TRP A 197 -28.88 11.24 10.82
N PHE A 198 -28.92 12.55 11.07
CA PHE A 198 -28.33 13.15 12.28
C PHE A 198 -29.36 13.13 13.41
N ASN A 199 -29.00 12.56 14.55
CA ASN A 199 -29.85 12.54 15.74
C ASN A 199 -29.90 13.91 16.45
N GLU A 200 -30.58 14.00 17.59
CA GLU A 200 -30.74 15.26 18.33
C GLU A 200 -29.43 15.86 18.87
N ASP A 201 -28.38 15.04 19.01
CA ASP A 201 -27.05 15.43 19.44
C ASP A 201 -26.13 15.79 18.26
N GLY A 202 -26.64 15.79 17.02
CA GLY A 202 -25.83 16.06 15.82
C GLY A 202 -24.88 14.92 15.47
N LEU A 203 -25.23 13.68 15.83
CA LEU A 203 -24.45 12.48 15.52
C LEU A 203 -25.15 11.62 14.47
N LEU A 204 -24.39 11.01 13.57
CA LEU A 204 -24.92 10.02 12.62
C LEU A 204 -25.59 8.87 13.37
N ASP A 205 -26.73 8.45 12.87
CA ASP A 205 -27.59 7.41 13.45
C ASP A 205 -28.30 6.66 12.31
N GLY A 206 -28.78 5.46 12.62
CA GLY A 206 -29.47 4.58 11.68
C GLY A 206 -28.76 3.28 11.38
N THR A 207 -29.54 2.33 10.87
CA THR A 207 -29.11 0.95 10.59
C THR A 207 -29.12 0.70 9.08
N LEU A 208 -27.99 0.24 8.54
CA LEU A 208 -27.86 -0.13 7.14
C LEU A 208 -28.40 -1.56 6.88
N PRO A 209 -28.89 -1.85 5.65
CA PRO A 209 -29.21 -3.20 5.23
C PRO A 209 -28.06 -4.19 5.50
N SER A 210 -28.41 -5.33 6.11
CA SER A 210 -27.44 -6.35 6.51
C SER A 210 -27.11 -7.32 5.38
N PHE A 211 -26.01 -8.06 5.53
CA PHE A 211 -25.75 -9.23 4.71
C PHE A 211 -26.97 -10.17 4.67
N GLY A 212 -27.26 -10.73 3.50
CA GLY A 212 -28.42 -11.59 3.26
C GLY A 212 -29.72 -10.84 2.86
N THR A 213 -29.70 -9.50 2.85
CA THR A 213 -30.78 -8.68 2.28
C THR A 213 -30.53 -8.40 0.79
N THR A 214 -31.57 -8.02 0.05
CA THR A 214 -31.44 -7.65 -1.37
C THR A 214 -30.76 -6.30 -1.59
N GLU A 215 -30.70 -5.48 -0.55
CA GLU A 215 -30.16 -4.12 -0.57
C GLU A 215 -28.68 -4.08 -0.14
N PHE A 216 -28.11 -5.17 0.40
CA PHE A 216 -26.74 -5.21 0.91
C PHE A 216 -25.70 -4.74 -0.14
N ASP A 217 -25.80 -5.26 -1.36
CA ASP A 217 -24.90 -4.90 -2.47
C ASP A 217 -25.05 -3.45 -2.93
N GLN A 218 -26.14 -2.76 -2.53
CA GLN A 218 -26.33 -1.34 -2.83
C GLN A 218 -25.63 -0.46 -1.81
N VAL A 219 -25.62 -0.87 -0.54
CA VAL A 219 -25.09 -0.04 0.56
C VAL A 219 -23.65 -0.37 0.92
N PHE A 220 -23.11 -1.51 0.46
CA PHE A 220 -21.71 -1.87 0.59
C PHE A 220 -21.17 -2.38 -0.74
N HIS A 221 -19.95 -1.98 -1.05
CA HIS A 221 -19.23 -2.35 -2.26
C HIS A 221 -18.05 -3.24 -1.93
N SER A 222 -17.82 -4.29 -2.73
CA SER A 222 -16.51 -4.92 -2.75
C SER A 222 -15.48 -3.93 -3.30
N PRO A 223 -14.19 -4.06 -2.95
CA PRO A 223 -13.14 -3.20 -3.49
C PRO A 223 -13.13 -3.14 -5.03
N THR A 224 -13.48 -4.25 -5.70
CA THR A 224 -13.61 -4.32 -7.16
C THR A 224 -14.69 -3.42 -7.72
N VAL A 225 -15.83 -3.22 -7.03
CA VAL A 225 -16.89 -2.29 -7.49
C VAL A 225 -16.39 -0.86 -7.46
N SER A 226 -15.70 -0.49 -6.38
CA SER A 226 -15.18 0.86 -6.17
C SER A 226 -13.87 1.14 -6.92
N GLY A 227 -13.25 0.11 -7.53
CA GLY A 227 -11.91 0.22 -8.11
C GLY A 227 -10.84 0.54 -7.06
N ALA A 228 -11.10 0.23 -5.79
CA ALA A 228 -10.25 0.59 -4.67
C ALA A 228 -9.18 -0.48 -4.45
N ASN A 229 -7.92 -0.07 -4.39
CA ASN A 229 -6.84 -0.89 -3.83
C ASN A 229 -6.67 -0.52 -2.36
N CYS A 230 -7.50 -1.09 -1.47
CA CYS A 230 -7.48 -0.78 -0.03
C CYS A 230 -6.09 -1.01 0.58
N MET A 231 -5.33 -1.95 0.02
CA MET A 231 -3.99 -2.28 0.47
C MET A 231 -2.96 -1.17 0.21
N SER A 232 -3.23 -0.20 -0.68
CA SER A 232 -2.30 0.91 -0.89
C SER A 232 -2.06 1.72 0.40
N CYS A 233 -3.11 1.89 1.22
CA CYS A 233 -3.03 2.60 2.50
C CYS A 233 -2.98 1.63 3.70
N HIS A 234 -3.48 0.41 3.54
CA HIS A 234 -3.58 -0.59 4.62
C HIS A 234 -2.51 -1.70 4.53
N ASN A 235 -1.44 -1.56 3.73
CA ASN A 235 -0.44 -2.64 3.54
C ASN A 235 0.27 -3.12 4.82
N SER A 236 0.45 -2.26 5.81
CA SER A 236 1.10 -2.65 7.07
C SER A 236 0.15 -3.23 8.11
N ASP A 237 -1.06 -2.70 8.22
CA ASP A 237 -2.05 -3.05 9.25
C ASP A 237 -3.46 -2.90 8.66
N PRO A 238 -4.42 -3.81 8.98
CA PRO A 238 -5.82 -3.63 8.58
C PRO A 238 -6.42 -2.30 9.05
N PHE A 239 -5.94 -1.72 10.15
CA PHE A 239 -6.51 -0.50 10.73
C PHE A 239 -5.51 0.66 10.73
N ILE A 240 -5.96 1.80 10.21
CA ILE A 240 -5.20 3.04 10.21
C ILE A 240 -5.51 3.82 11.48
N HIS A 241 -4.46 4.35 12.10
CA HIS A 241 -4.53 5.18 13.28
C HIS A 241 -4.00 6.59 13.00
N ASP A 242 -4.73 7.58 13.49
CA ASP A 242 -4.32 8.97 13.61
C ASP A 242 -4.86 9.53 14.94
N PRO A 243 -4.40 10.69 15.42
CA PRO A 243 -4.90 11.29 16.66
C PRO A 243 -6.42 11.51 16.67
N TRP A 244 -7.02 11.81 15.52
CA TRP A 244 -8.45 12.09 15.40
C TRP A 244 -9.31 10.86 15.68
N ILE A 245 -9.05 9.74 14.99
CA ILE A 245 -9.80 8.50 15.18
C ILE A 245 -9.50 7.85 16.54
N ASP A 246 -8.28 8.03 17.06
CA ASP A 246 -7.86 7.51 18.35
C ASP A 246 -8.51 8.23 19.54
N ASN A 247 -9.12 9.40 19.33
CA ASN A 247 -9.94 10.04 20.36
C ASN A 247 -11.21 9.24 20.69
N ALA A 248 -11.67 8.34 19.81
CA ALA A 248 -12.77 7.44 20.11
C ALA A 248 -12.29 6.30 21.04
N LYS A 249 -12.78 6.29 22.29
CA LYS A 249 -12.43 5.29 23.31
C LYS A 249 -13.61 4.38 23.65
N LEU A 250 -13.33 3.13 23.99
CA LEU A 250 -14.37 2.19 24.40
C LEU A 250 -15.10 2.68 25.67
N PRO A 251 -16.45 2.66 25.71
CA PRO A 251 -17.21 3.16 26.85
C PRO A 251 -16.88 2.46 28.19
N ASN A 252 -16.47 1.19 28.12
CA ASN A 252 -16.12 0.39 29.29
C ASN A 252 -14.63 0.47 29.67
N ASN A 253 -13.78 1.07 28.83
CA ASN A 253 -12.36 1.22 29.05
C ASN A 253 -11.81 2.44 28.28
N LEU A 254 -11.79 3.60 28.94
CA LEU A 254 -11.39 4.87 28.30
C LEU A 254 -9.91 4.94 27.92
N ASN A 255 -9.09 3.98 28.35
CA ASN A 255 -7.68 3.89 27.93
C ASN A 255 -7.50 3.11 26.62
N GLU A 256 -8.55 2.45 26.13
CA GLU A 256 -8.53 1.64 24.93
C GLU A 256 -9.31 2.33 23.81
N THR A 257 -8.67 2.45 22.65
CA THR A 257 -9.30 2.97 21.43
C THR A 257 -10.37 2.02 20.93
N VAL A 258 -11.36 2.56 20.22
CA VAL A 258 -12.37 1.72 19.56
C VAL A 258 -11.71 0.91 18.44
N VAL A 259 -10.86 1.55 17.64
CA VAL A 259 -10.01 0.85 16.68
C VAL A 259 -8.93 0.09 17.45
N PRO A 260 -8.79 -1.23 17.29
CA PRO A 260 -7.82 -2.01 18.04
C PRO A 260 -6.39 -1.70 17.58
N LYS A 261 -5.46 -1.61 18.53
CA LYS A 261 -4.03 -1.37 18.29
C LYS A 261 -3.23 -2.66 18.45
N TYR A 262 -2.36 -2.98 17.49
CA TYR A 262 -1.50 -4.16 17.52
C TYR A 262 0.00 -3.82 17.69
N GLU A 263 0.29 -2.66 18.30
CA GLU A 263 1.63 -2.01 18.37
C GLU A 263 2.82 -2.89 18.83
N TYR A 264 2.61 -3.99 19.57
CA TYR A 264 3.70 -4.86 20.05
C TYR A 264 3.84 -6.18 19.28
N ASP A 265 2.78 -6.59 18.59
CA ASP A 265 2.79 -7.74 17.69
C ASP A 265 2.90 -7.27 16.22
N GLY A 266 2.91 -5.95 15.98
CA GLY A 266 2.76 -5.30 14.66
C GLY A 266 3.81 -5.71 13.62
N ILE A 267 5.02 -6.08 14.05
CA ILE A 267 6.07 -6.59 13.17
C ILE A 267 5.65 -7.95 12.58
N ASP A 268 5.23 -8.88 13.45
CA ASP A 268 4.85 -10.24 13.11
C ASP A 268 3.33 -10.41 12.95
N LEU A 269 2.58 -9.31 12.88
CA LEU A 269 1.13 -9.30 12.82
C LEU A 269 0.69 -10.03 11.55
N PRO A 270 0.00 -11.19 11.66
CA PRO A 270 -0.46 -11.91 10.49
C PRO A 270 -1.38 -11.01 9.68
N TYR A 271 -1.20 -10.93 8.37
CA TYR A 271 -2.00 -10.02 7.57
C TYR A 271 -2.05 -10.42 6.10
N PHE A 272 -3.25 -10.53 5.53
CA PHE A 272 -3.49 -10.58 4.09
C PHE A 272 -4.92 -10.13 3.77
N ALA A 273 -5.13 -9.50 2.61
CA ALA A 273 -6.48 -9.28 2.10
C ALA A 273 -7.04 -10.58 1.50
N VAL A 274 -8.22 -10.99 1.94
CA VAL A 274 -8.96 -12.09 1.33
C VAL A 274 -9.29 -11.69 -0.11
N GLY A 275 -8.75 -12.44 -1.07
CA GLY A 275 -8.87 -12.20 -2.52
C GLY A 275 -7.86 -11.19 -3.06
N GLY A 276 -7.04 -10.61 -2.18
CA GLY A 276 -6.08 -9.58 -2.51
C GLY A 276 -5.06 -10.05 -3.54
N TYR A 277 -4.37 -11.17 -3.31
CA TYR A 277 -3.38 -11.69 -4.25
C TYR A 277 -3.98 -12.02 -5.63
N GLY A 278 -5.17 -12.61 -5.68
CA GLY A 278 -5.89 -12.84 -6.95
C GLY A 278 -6.25 -11.54 -7.68
N SER A 279 -6.43 -10.44 -6.94
CA SER A 279 -6.66 -9.08 -7.42
C SER A 279 -5.40 -8.22 -7.55
N GLN A 280 -4.20 -8.82 -7.42
CA GLN A 280 -2.90 -8.12 -7.47
C GLN A 280 -2.73 -7.04 -6.39
N PHE A 281 -3.36 -7.19 -5.24
CA PHE A 281 -3.08 -6.37 -4.06
C PHE A 281 -1.89 -6.96 -3.32
N SER A 282 -0.87 -6.15 -3.03
CA SER A 282 0.28 -6.56 -2.23
C SER A 282 0.27 -5.88 -0.87
N ASN A 283 0.36 -6.68 0.18
CA ASN A 283 0.57 -6.27 1.57
C ASN A 283 2.06 -6.14 1.93
N ALA A 284 2.94 -6.12 0.92
CA ALA A 284 4.34 -5.86 1.12
C ALA A 284 4.53 -4.43 1.68
N SER A 285 5.42 -4.32 2.67
CA SER A 285 5.76 -3.07 3.33
C SER A 285 7.28 -2.91 3.35
N ILE A 286 7.76 -1.67 3.45
CA ILE A 286 9.20 -1.41 3.52
C ILE A 286 9.78 -1.95 4.81
N HIS A 287 10.96 -2.56 4.71
CA HIS A 287 11.73 -3.07 5.83
C HIS A 287 13.21 -2.74 5.68
N ILE A 288 13.73 -2.04 6.68
CA ILE A 288 15.15 -1.76 6.87
C ILE A 288 15.56 -2.40 8.19
N GLU A 289 16.56 -3.27 8.15
CA GLU A 289 17.10 -3.95 9.33
C GLU A 289 17.67 -2.92 10.31
N GLU A 290 17.42 -3.10 11.62
CA GLU A 290 17.82 -2.17 12.70
C GLU A 290 17.20 -0.75 12.68
N ASN A 291 16.29 -0.44 11.75
CA ASN A 291 15.59 0.85 11.74
C ASN A 291 14.58 0.95 12.90
N ASN A 292 14.74 1.97 13.75
CA ASN A 292 14.01 2.05 15.01
C ASN A 292 12.52 2.39 14.84
N CYS A 293 12.13 3.01 13.73
CA CYS A 293 10.71 3.27 13.44
C CYS A 293 9.93 1.96 13.23
N LEU A 294 10.58 0.90 12.79
CA LEU A 294 9.96 -0.40 12.54
C LEU A 294 10.00 -1.34 13.75
N ASN A 295 10.56 -0.93 14.88
CA ASN A 295 10.71 -1.76 16.09
C ASN A 295 9.40 -2.09 16.82
N CYS A 296 8.30 -1.41 16.50
CA CYS A 296 6.99 -1.67 17.10
C CYS A 296 6.02 -2.26 16.08
N HIS A 297 5.90 -1.62 14.91
CA HIS A 297 4.99 -2.03 13.86
C HIS A 297 5.59 -1.79 12.47
N ARG A 298 5.07 -2.50 11.47
CA ARG A 298 5.34 -2.19 10.05
C ARG A 298 4.67 -0.86 9.68
N SER A 299 5.18 -0.15 8.68
CA SER A 299 4.64 1.15 8.26
C SER A 299 4.14 1.14 6.82
N SER A 300 2.97 1.73 6.60
CA SER A 300 2.49 2.08 5.26
C SER A 300 3.14 3.39 4.83
N MET A 301 4.23 3.28 4.06
CA MET A 301 4.94 4.47 3.59
C MET A 301 4.15 5.29 2.55
N GLU A 302 3.28 4.64 1.77
CA GLU A 302 2.31 5.33 0.90
C GLU A 302 1.38 6.24 1.72
N LEU A 303 0.78 5.70 2.79
CA LEU A 303 -0.07 6.48 3.70
C LEU A 303 0.73 7.60 4.38
N ALA A 304 1.91 7.28 4.92
CA ALA A 304 2.74 8.22 5.66
C ALA A 304 3.20 9.40 4.79
N VAL A 305 3.73 9.12 3.59
CA VAL A 305 4.33 10.12 2.71
C VAL A 305 3.26 10.87 1.91
N ASN A 306 2.30 10.17 1.30
CA ASN A 306 1.39 10.81 0.34
C ASN A 306 0.11 11.33 0.98
N ILE A 307 -0.34 10.76 2.12
CA ILE A 307 -1.59 11.15 2.77
C ILE A 307 -1.34 11.96 4.03
N PHE A 308 -0.48 11.51 4.95
CA PHE A 308 -0.21 12.24 6.18
C PHE A 308 0.68 13.45 5.89
N ASP A 309 1.97 13.23 5.66
CA ASP A 309 2.92 14.31 5.43
C ASP A 309 2.60 15.09 4.14
N GLY A 310 2.14 14.38 3.11
CA GLY A 310 1.80 14.95 1.80
C GLY A 310 0.63 15.94 1.83
N ASN A 311 -0.43 15.67 2.60
CA ASN A 311 -1.51 16.64 2.80
C ASN A 311 -1.11 17.75 3.79
N GLY A 312 -0.18 17.45 4.71
CA GLY A 312 0.35 18.41 5.67
C GLY A 312 -0.57 18.74 6.85
N ASN A 313 -1.69 18.02 7.00
CA ASN A 313 -2.63 18.21 8.11
C ASN A 313 -2.29 17.34 9.34
N VAL A 314 -1.65 16.20 9.10
CA VAL A 314 -1.25 15.22 10.11
C VAL A 314 0.18 14.84 9.76
N LEU A 315 1.16 15.27 10.57
CA LEU A 315 2.58 15.03 10.29
C LEU A 315 3.10 13.90 11.17
N VAL A 316 3.71 12.87 10.59
CA VAL A 316 4.11 11.65 11.32
C VAL A 316 5.00 11.97 12.53
N ASN A 317 6.00 12.84 12.34
CA ASN A 317 6.91 13.27 13.41
C ASN A 317 6.24 14.08 14.54
N GLU A 318 5.01 14.56 14.37
CA GLU A 318 4.30 15.32 15.40
C GLU A 318 3.55 14.43 16.40
N PHE A 319 3.35 13.15 16.08
CA PHE A 319 2.65 12.20 16.96
C PHE A 319 3.31 10.81 17.08
N MET A 320 4.36 10.52 16.29
CA MET A 320 5.14 9.28 16.39
C MET A 320 6.59 9.53 16.82
N PRO A 321 7.17 8.64 17.65
CA PRO A 321 6.49 7.61 18.42
C PRO A 321 5.61 8.22 19.54
N PRO A 322 4.53 7.56 20.00
CA PRO A 322 3.49 8.16 20.85
C PRO A 322 3.91 8.75 22.22
N TYR A 323 5.12 8.46 22.68
CA TYR A 323 5.63 8.93 23.98
C TYR A 323 6.86 9.85 23.88
N ASP A 324 7.40 10.02 22.67
CA ASP A 324 8.60 10.84 22.41
C ASP A 324 8.57 11.36 20.97
N HIS A 325 7.58 12.20 20.66
CA HIS A 325 7.25 12.58 19.28
C HIS A 325 8.47 13.16 18.55
N GLY A 326 8.73 12.66 17.35
CA GLY A 326 9.84 13.09 16.50
C GLY A 326 11.21 12.56 16.92
N SER A 327 11.31 11.75 17.99
CA SER A 327 12.59 11.20 18.45
C SER A 327 13.25 10.26 17.44
N LEU A 328 12.48 9.71 16.51
CA LEU A 328 12.91 8.78 15.45
C LEU A 328 12.89 9.43 14.07
N SER A 329 13.01 10.76 13.98
CA SER A 329 12.93 11.47 12.70
C SER A 329 14.01 11.04 11.70
N GLU A 330 15.20 10.65 12.18
CA GLU A 330 16.28 10.14 11.33
C GLU A 330 15.90 8.78 10.73
N ASP A 331 15.48 7.82 11.56
CA ASP A 331 14.97 6.51 11.11
C ASP A 331 13.76 6.65 10.17
N TYR A 332 12.86 7.61 10.43
CA TYR A 332 11.72 7.87 9.55
C TYR A 332 12.15 8.41 8.18
N ASN A 333 13.16 9.29 8.13
CA ASN A 333 13.71 9.78 6.86
C ASN A 333 14.33 8.65 6.04
N GLU A 334 15.00 7.68 6.66
CA GLU A 334 15.52 6.50 5.94
C GLU A 334 14.40 5.69 5.27
N LEU A 335 13.25 5.54 5.94
CA LEU A 335 12.08 4.88 5.34
C LEU A 335 11.50 5.69 4.18
N ILE A 336 11.47 7.03 4.29
CA ILE A 336 11.03 7.91 3.20
C ILE A 336 11.98 7.78 2.00
N GLU A 337 13.29 7.82 2.24
CA GLU A 337 14.31 7.67 1.18
C GLU A 337 14.11 6.33 0.45
N CYS A 338 13.97 5.23 1.19
CA CYS A 338 13.69 3.94 0.57
C CYS A 338 12.36 3.93 -0.20
N PHE A 339 11.31 4.57 0.32
CA PHE A 339 10.02 4.60 -0.37
C PHE A 339 10.09 5.36 -1.69
N LEU A 340 10.80 6.50 -1.71
CA LEU A 340 10.91 7.34 -2.90
C LEU A 340 11.83 6.73 -3.97
N ASP A 341 12.91 6.09 -3.56
CA ASP A 341 13.88 5.46 -4.46
C ASP A 341 13.55 3.98 -4.78
N SER A 342 12.58 3.42 -4.07
CA SER A 342 12.21 1.99 -4.02
C SER A 342 13.28 1.09 -3.38
N PRO A 343 12.87 -0.05 -2.76
CA PRO A 343 13.83 -1.03 -2.22
C PRO A 343 14.84 -1.56 -3.23
N GLU A 344 14.48 -1.63 -4.52
CA GLU A 344 15.38 -2.12 -5.58
C GLU A 344 16.57 -1.18 -5.84
N ASN A 345 16.48 0.10 -5.47
CA ASN A 345 17.58 1.07 -5.65
C ASN A 345 18.18 1.55 -4.32
N THR A 346 17.69 1.06 -3.18
CA THR A 346 18.09 1.54 -1.86
C THR A 346 18.83 0.45 -1.09
N GLN A 347 20.09 0.72 -0.75
CA GLN A 347 20.90 -0.24 0.02
C GLN A 347 20.26 -0.54 1.38
N ASN A 348 20.25 -1.82 1.76
CA ASN A 348 19.66 -2.32 3.02
C ASN A 348 18.15 -2.11 3.16
N CYS A 349 17.46 -1.77 2.06
CA CYS A 349 16.02 -1.70 2.05
C CYS A 349 15.41 -2.88 1.30
N ASN A 350 14.44 -3.54 1.93
CA ASN A 350 13.77 -4.70 1.38
C ASN A 350 12.25 -4.52 1.46
N TRP A 351 11.53 -5.30 0.67
CA TRP A 351 10.12 -5.56 0.93
C TRP A 351 9.98 -6.62 2.02
N LEU A 352 9.02 -6.44 2.92
CA LEU A 352 8.59 -7.44 3.89
C LEU A 352 7.12 -7.77 3.60
N ILE A 353 6.88 -9.04 3.26
CA ILE A 353 5.56 -9.65 3.28
C ILE A 353 5.35 -10.24 4.68
N PRO A 354 4.32 -9.83 5.42
CA PRO A 354 4.04 -10.36 6.75
C PRO A 354 3.63 -11.83 6.72
N PRO A 355 3.65 -12.54 7.87
CA PRO A 355 3.00 -13.84 7.95
C PRO A 355 1.51 -13.71 7.63
N GLY A 356 0.87 -14.80 7.21
CA GLY A 356 -0.55 -14.78 6.85
C GLY A 356 -1.08 -16.16 6.53
N GLY A 357 -2.20 -16.54 7.16
CA GLY A 357 -2.78 -17.86 7.04
C GLY A 357 -1.81 -18.96 7.46
N ASN A 358 -1.31 -19.71 6.48
CA ASN A 358 -0.30 -20.76 6.65
C ASN A 358 1.08 -20.38 6.08
N CYS A 359 1.28 -19.10 5.73
CA CYS A 359 2.54 -18.53 5.24
C CYS A 359 3.30 -17.84 6.37
N ASN A 360 4.63 -17.98 6.35
CA ASN A 360 5.52 -17.22 7.23
C ASN A 360 5.86 -15.88 6.57
N SER A 361 6.44 -14.97 7.35
CA SER A 361 7.03 -13.74 6.83
C SER A 361 8.08 -14.03 5.75
N GLU A 362 8.15 -13.15 4.76
CA GLU A 362 9.12 -13.22 3.67
C GLU A 362 9.75 -11.85 3.46
N ILE A 363 11.09 -11.80 3.46
CA ILE A 363 11.84 -10.60 3.07
C ILE A 363 12.22 -10.76 1.60
N ILE A 364 11.73 -9.84 0.77
CA ILE A 364 12.00 -9.76 -0.66
C ILE A 364 12.82 -8.50 -0.89
N GLY A 365 14.13 -8.65 -0.79
CA GLY A 365 15.04 -7.69 -1.38
C GLY A 365 15.42 -8.13 -2.79
N LEU A 366 16.13 -7.27 -3.52
CA LEU A 366 17.23 -7.82 -4.29
C LEU A 366 18.04 -8.60 -3.26
N ASN A 367 18.04 -9.93 -3.36
CA ASN A 367 19.15 -10.69 -2.80
C ASN A 367 20.36 -10.02 -3.44
N GLN A 368 21.03 -9.13 -2.70
CA GLN A 368 22.47 -9.11 -2.78
C GLN A 368 22.88 -10.47 -2.25
N ASP A 369 22.70 -11.51 -3.09
CA ASP A 369 23.82 -12.37 -3.38
C ASP A 369 24.94 -11.36 -3.62
N THR A 370 25.75 -11.13 -2.60
CA THR A 370 27.02 -10.44 -2.74
C THR A 370 27.84 -11.38 -3.62
N ASN A 371 27.49 -11.45 -4.90
CA ASN A 371 28.26 -12.07 -5.92
C ASN A 371 29.50 -11.21 -5.94
N ASN A 372 30.54 -11.73 -5.28
CA ASN A 372 31.79 -11.06 -5.15
C ASN A 372 32.28 -10.71 -6.57
N GLY A 373 32.28 -9.42 -6.91
CA GLY A 373 32.53 -8.93 -8.26
C GLY A 373 31.36 -8.31 -9.04
N ASP A 374 30.11 -8.47 -8.61
CA ASP A 374 28.94 -7.79 -9.17
C ASP A 374 28.69 -6.50 -8.36
N VAL A 375 29.44 -5.46 -8.71
CA VAL A 375 29.54 -4.22 -7.93
C VAL A 375 28.33 -3.34 -8.15
N ASN A 376 27.76 -3.38 -9.35
CA ASN A 376 26.59 -2.59 -9.72
C ASN A 376 25.26 -3.29 -9.40
N SER A 377 25.30 -4.52 -8.88
CA SER A 377 24.16 -5.35 -8.49
C SER A 377 23.18 -5.60 -9.64
N ASP A 378 23.68 -5.68 -10.88
CA ASP A 378 22.85 -5.95 -12.05
C ASP A 378 22.68 -7.46 -12.34
N GLY A 379 23.30 -8.32 -11.51
CA GLY A 379 23.28 -9.77 -11.64
C GLY A 379 24.35 -10.33 -12.57
N PHE A 380 25.19 -9.49 -13.20
CA PHE A 380 26.20 -9.91 -14.18
C PHE A 380 27.59 -9.34 -13.87
N ILE A 381 28.56 -10.20 -13.58
CA ILE A 381 29.96 -9.80 -13.49
C ILE A 381 30.53 -9.47 -14.88
N ASN A 382 30.76 -8.19 -15.16
CA ASN A 382 31.22 -7.69 -16.45
C ASN A 382 32.12 -6.45 -16.36
N VAL A 383 32.40 -5.80 -17.50
CA VAL A 383 33.30 -4.64 -17.54
C VAL A 383 32.76 -3.41 -16.80
N LEU A 384 31.44 -3.32 -16.61
CA LEU A 384 30.80 -2.25 -15.85
C LEU A 384 31.19 -2.30 -14.37
N ASP A 385 31.33 -3.49 -13.79
CA ASP A 385 31.78 -3.67 -12.40
C ASP A 385 33.20 -3.18 -12.19
N ILE A 386 34.10 -3.47 -13.14
CA ILE A 386 35.47 -2.95 -13.11
C ILE A 386 35.48 -1.42 -13.09
N ILE A 387 34.63 -0.78 -13.90
CA ILE A 387 34.53 0.69 -13.93
C ILE A 387 34.06 1.21 -12.57
N GLN A 388 33.14 0.51 -11.91
CA GLN A 388 32.67 0.90 -10.59
C GLN A 388 33.72 0.73 -9.50
N ILE A 389 34.52 -0.35 -9.50
CA ILE A 389 35.65 -0.50 -8.58
C ILE A 389 36.69 0.60 -8.80
N ILE A 390 36.99 0.97 -10.04
CA ILE A 390 37.91 2.08 -10.33
C ILE A 390 37.35 3.38 -9.77
N ASN A 391 36.06 3.65 -9.96
CA ASN A 391 35.42 4.84 -9.43
C ASN A 391 35.39 4.84 -7.89
N SER A 392 35.20 3.68 -7.25
CA SER A 392 35.17 3.56 -5.80
C SER A 392 36.55 3.88 -5.20
N ILE A 393 37.63 3.36 -5.79
CA ILE A 393 39.03 3.67 -5.43
C ILE A 393 39.34 5.16 -5.63
N LEU A 394 38.83 5.77 -6.70
CA LEU A 394 39.09 7.19 -7.00
C LEU A 394 38.33 8.16 -6.08
N ASN A 395 37.22 7.72 -5.49
CA ASN A 395 36.33 8.54 -4.67
C ASN A 395 36.31 8.15 -3.18
N ASP A 396 37.21 7.26 -2.74
CA ASP A 396 37.25 6.69 -1.38
C ASP A 396 35.87 6.13 -0.92
N HIS A 397 35.12 5.53 -1.85
CA HIS A 397 33.88 4.81 -1.56
C HIS A 397 34.19 3.32 -1.43
N TYR A 398 33.66 2.65 -0.40
CA TYR A 398 33.88 1.22 -0.19
C TYR A 398 32.61 0.43 -0.53
N PHE A 399 32.74 -0.58 -1.39
CA PHE A 399 31.70 -1.54 -1.68
C PHE A 399 32.16 -2.94 -1.21
N LEU A 400 31.31 -3.65 -0.47
CA LEU A 400 31.66 -4.96 0.11
C LEU A 400 31.94 -6.03 -0.98
N ASN A 401 31.17 -6.00 -2.07
CA ASN A 401 31.32 -6.86 -3.25
C ASN A 401 32.49 -6.45 -4.16
N ALA A 402 33.22 -5.37 -3.84
CA ALA A 402 34.43 -4.95 -4.55
C ALA A 402 35.73 -5.45 -3.91
N ASP A 403 35.68 -6.04 -2.72
CA ASP A 403 36.82 -6.71 -2.05
C ASP A 403 36.88 -8.17 -2.48
N ILE A 404 37.41 -8.38 -3.69
CA ILE A 404 37.36 -9.68 -4.38
C ILE A 404 38.23 -10.71 -3.65
N ASN A 405 39.36 -10.28 -3.10
CA ASN A 405 40.31 -11.17 -2.42
C ASN A 405 40.07 -11.31 -0.90
N LEU A 406 39.10 -10.55 -0.36
CA LEU A 406 38.69 -10.54 1.05
C LEU A 406 39.83 -10.17 2.00
N ASP A 407 40.67 -9.21 1.61
CA ASP A 407 41.77 -8.69 2.43
C ASP A 407 41.42 -7.39 3.18
N GLU A 408 40.14 -7.01 3.16
CA GLU A 408 39.56 -5.80 3.75
C GLU A 408 40.00 -4.50 3.06
N LEU A 409 40.67 -4.57 1.89
CA LEU A 409 41.17 -3.41 1.15
C LEU A 409 40.75 -3.45 -0.33
N VAL A 410 39.82 -2.59 -0.75
CA VAL A 410 39.52 -2.42 -2.18
C VAL A 410 40.65 -1.67 -2.89
N ASN A 411 41.39 -2.36 -3.75
CA ASN A 411 42.54 -1.84 -4.46
C ASN A 411 42.73 -2.46 -5.86
N ILE A 412 43.90 -2.26 -6.46
CA ILE A 412 44.19 -2.78 -7.81
C ILE A 412 44.22 -4.31 -7.88
N LEU A 413 44.45 -5.00 -6.77
CA LEU A 413 44.43 -6.46 -6.70
C LEU A 413 43.02 -7.01 -6.97
N ASP A 414 42.00 -6.36 -6.44
CA ASP A 414 40.58 -6.72 -6.66
C ASP A 414 40.18 -6.59 -8.13
N ILE A 415 40.61 -5.50 -8.78
CA ILE A 415 40.39 -5.30 -10.21
C ILE A 415 41.05 -6.42 -11.03
N ILE A 416 42.28 -6.81 -10.67
CA ILE A 416 42.99 -7.88 -11.39
C ILE A 416 42.26 -9.21 -11.22
N GLU A 417 41.75 -9.52 -10.03
CA GLU A 417 40.99 -10.73 -9.77
C GLU A 417 39.66 -10.73 -10.52
N LEU A 418 38.94 -9.61 -10.54
CA LEU A 418 37.69 -9.47 -11.29
C LEU A 418 37.89 -9.63 -12.80
N VAL A 419 38.97 -9.08 -13.36
CA VAL A 419 39.36 -9.30 -14.76
C VAL A 419 39.62 -10.79 -15.03
N ASN A 420 40.26 -11.50 -14.11
CA ASN A 420 40.50 -12.94 -14.28
C ASN A 420 39.18 -13.73 -14.25
N ILE A 421 38.22 -13.35 -13.40
CA ILE A 421 36.89 -13.97 -13.36
C ILE A 421 36.20 -13.81 -14.72
N ILE A 422 36.13 -12.58 -15.25
CA ILE A 422 35.50 -12.28 -16.54
C ILE A 422 36.16 -13.05 -17.70
N LEU A 423 37.50 -13.10 -17.73
CA LEU A 423 38.23 -13.78 -18.81
C LEU A 423 38.12 -15.32 -18.75
N ASN A 424 38.03 -15.89 -17.55
CA ASN A 424 37.91 -17.35 -17.38
C ASN A 424 36.50 -17.86 -17.73
N ASP A 425 35.46 -17.05 -17.50
CA ASP A 425 34.10 -17.38 -17.94
C ASP A 425 33.96 -17.38 -19.46
N GLU A 426 34.63 -16.46 -20.16
CA GLU A 426 34.68 -16.47 -21.63
C GLU A 426 35.39 -17.71 -22.18
N GLU A 427 36.49 -18.16 -21.55
CA GLU A 427 37.21 -19.37 -21.98
C GLU A 427 36.35 -20.64 -21.80
N THR A 428 35.57 -20.70 -20.72
CA THR A 428 34.67 -21.82 -20.41
C THR A 428 33.49 -21.90 -21.39
N GLN A 429 32.87 -20.76 -21.73
CA GLN A 429 31.81 -20.70 -22.75
C GLN A 429 32.31 -21.08 -24.15
N ILE A 430 33.55 -20.71 -24.50
CA ILE A 430 34.17 -21.11 -25.76
C ILE A 430 34.36 -22.64 -25.81
N ILE A 431 34.85 -23.24 -24.72
CA ILE A 431 35.04 -24.69 -24.59
C ILE A 431 33.70 -25.43 -24.70
N ASP A 432 32.66 -24.99 -24.00
CA ASP A 432 31.33 -25.61 -24.05
C ASP A 432 30.69 -25.49 -25.43
N ASN A 433 30.86 -24.35 -26.10
CA ASN A 433 30.42 -24.17 -27.48
C ASN A 433 31.18 -25.08 -28.45
N MET A 434 32.47 -25.33 -28.22
CA MET A 434 33.25 -26.30 -29.00
C MET A 434 32.80 -27.75 -28.74
N ILE A 435 32.55 -28.13 -27.48
CA ILE A 435 32.07 -29.47 -27.09
C ILE A 435 30.70 -29.77 -27.73
N ASN A 436 29.78 -28.81 -27.66
CA ASN A 436 28.44 -28.91 -28.25
C ASN A 436 28.49 -29.02 -29.78
N LYS A 437 29.45 -28.36 -30.43
CA LYS A 437 29.67 -28.46 -31.88
C LYS A 437 30.24 -29.82 -32.28
N VAL A 438 31.15 -30.39 -31.48
CA VAL A 438 31.68 -31.75 -31.69
C VAL A 438 30.60 -32.81 -31.47
N HIS A 439 29.73 -32.65 -30.47
CA HIS A 439 28.58 -33.55 -30.25
C HIS A 439 27.55 -33.51 -31.40
N LYS A 440 27.33 -32.35 -32.02
CA LYS A 440 26.48 -32.24 -33.23
C LYS A 440 27.10 -32.93 -34.45
N ILE A 441 28.42 -32.90 -34.60
CA ILE A 441 29.12 -33.55 -35.73
C ILE A 441 29.09 -35.09 -35.60
N ASN A 442 29.22 -35.62 -34.37
CA ASN A 442 29.18 -37.07 -34.12
C ASN A 442 27.78 -37.71 -34.17
N LYS A 443 26.70 -36.92 -34.31
CA LYS A 443 25.34 -37.41 -34.57
C LYS A 443 24.98 -37.51 -36.05
N ILE A 444 25.89 -37.14 -36.96
CA ILE A 444 25.65 -37.10 -38.42
C ILE A 444 26.38 -38.25 -39.17
N TYR A 445 27.00 -39.19 -38.44
CA TYR A 445 27.58 -40.42 -39.03
C TYR A 445 26.98 -41.69 -38.46
#